data_AF-A0AAU0Y3J2-F1
#
_entry.id   AF-A0AAU0Y3J2-F1
#
_cell.length_a   1.000
_cell.length_b   1.000
_cell.length_c   1.000
_cell.angle_alpha   90.00
_cell.angle_beta   90.00
_cell.angle_gamma   90.00
#
_symmetry.space_group_name_H-M   'P 1'
#
loop_
_entity.id
_entity.type
_entity.pdbx_description
1 polymer ?
#
loop_
_entity_poly.entity_id
_entity_poly.type
_entity_poly.pdbx_seq_one_letter_code
_entity_poly.pdbx_strand_id
1 'polypeptide(L)'
;MAKCADGRVYVVQNSLFFEGGESRVLHVDLLVLDAHSGDLLHRLRLPDMTVPRDYFLTDLAVREAGDGVIRVGWLEALHDVLSAT
;
A
#
# COMPACT_ATOMS: atom_id res chain seq x y z
N MET A 1 4.55 -4.80 -5.09
CA MET A 1 4.91 -6.22 -5.23
C MET A 1 4.04 -7.06 -4.30
N ALA A 2 3.63 -8.25 -4.75
CA ALA A 2 2.89 -9.22 -3.93
C ALA A 2 3.82 -9.96 -2.96
N LYS A 3 3.32 -10.35 -1.79
CA LYS A 3 4.04 -11.20 -0.84
C LYS A 3 3.19 -12.42 -0.49
N CYS A 4 3.83 -13.57 -0.34
CA CYS A 4 3.16 -14.81 0.01
C CYS A 4 3.60 -15.25 1.41
N ALA A 5 2.64 -15.51 2.29
CA ALA A 5 2.88 -16.08 3.61
C ALA A 5 1.61 -16.76 4.13
N ASP A 6 1.75 -17.81 4.94
CA ASP A 6 0.65 -18.48 5.64
C ASP A 6 -0.48 -18.96 4.72
N GLY A 7 -0.13 -19.44 3.51
CA GLY A 7 -1.11 -19.90 2.52
C GLY A 7 -1.89 -18.77 1.83
N ARG A 8 -1.46 -17.51 2.01
CA ARG A 8 -2.12 -16.32 1.44
C ARG A 8 -1.16 -15.50 0.60
N VAL A 9 -1.74 -14.72 -0.30
CA VAL A 9 -1.05 -13.69 -1.09
C VAL A 9 -1.56 -12.32 -0.66
N TYR A 10 -0.63 -11.42 -0.37
CA TYR A 10 -0.89 -10.05 0.06
C TYR A 10 -0.47 -9.11 -1.05
N VAL A 11 -1.41 -8.29 -1.52
CA VAL A 11 -1.20 -7.34 -2.62
C VAL A 11 -1.67 -5.98 -2.21
N VAL A 12 -0.87 -4.96 -2.48
CA VAL A 12 -1.30 -3.56 -2.38
C VAL A 12 -1.85 -3.12 -3.72
N GLN A 13 -3.10 -2.66 -3.74
CA GLN A 13 -3.71 -2.00 -4.87
C GLN A 13 -3.71 -0.49 -4.63
N ASN A 14 -2.85 0.22 -5.36
CA ASN A 14 -2.76 1.68 -5.32
C ASN A 14 -3.76 2.29 -6.31
N SER A 15 -4.58 3.23 -5.85
CA SER A 15 -5.44 4.07 -6.69
C SER A 15 -5.09 5.53 -6.42
N LEU A 16 -4.65 6.24 -7.45
CA LEU A 16 -4.23 7.64 -7.34
C LEU A 16 -5.39 8.56 -7.67
N PHE A 17 -5.69 9.49 -6.76
CA PHE A 17 -6.63 10.58 -6.99
C PHE A 17 -5.89 11.91 -6.87
N PHE A 18 -6.13 12.79 -7.84
CA PHE A 18 -5.59 14.14 -7.84
C PHE A 18 -6.59 15.07 -7.17
N GLU A 19 -6.19 15.67 -6.06
CA GLU A 19 -7.00 16.65 -5.33
C GLU A 19 -6.15 17.90 -5.08
N GLY A 20 -6.33 18.93 -5.92
CA GLY A 20 -5.62 20.20 -5.81
C GLY A 20 -4.22 20.25 -6.43
N GLY A 21 -3.67 21.47 -6.57
CA GLY A 21 -2.46 21.75 -7.36
C GLY A 21 -1.13 21.28 -6.77
N GLU A 22 -1.09 20.98 -5.46
CA GLU A 22 0.16 20.78 -4.69
C GLU A 22 0.31 19.37 -4.08
N SER A 23 -0.78 18.61 -3.95
CA SER A 23 -0.80 17.30 -3.29
C SER A 23 -1.60 16.26 -4.06
N ARG A 24 -1.31 14.98 -3.81
CA ARG A 24 -2.10 13.84 -4.31
C ARG A 24 -2.65 13.07 -3.12
N VAL A 25 -3.87 12.55 -3.26
CA VAL A 25 -4.45 11.63 -2.26
C VAL A 25 -4.33 10.22 -2.81
N LEU A 26 -3.66 9.36 -2.04
CA LEU A 26 -3.49 7.97 -2.37
C LEU A 26 -4.56 7.15 -1.63
N HIS A 27 -5.35 6.47 -2.44
CA HIS A 27 -6.37 5.53 -2.00
C HIS A 27 -5.82 4.12 -2.16
N VAL A 28 -5.64 3.41 -1.04
CA VAL A 28 -4.93 2.13 -1.04
C VAL A 28 -5.76 1.05 -0.41
N ASP A 29 -5.82 -0.08 -1.10
CA ASP A 29 -6.41 -1.30 -0.57
C ASP A 29 -5.34 -2.38 -0.41
N LEU A 30 -5.35 -3.04 0.74
CA LEU A 30 -4.66 -4.29 0.95
C LEU A 30 -5.61 -5.44 0.59
N LEU A 31 -5.25 -6.18 -0.44
CA LEU A 31 -5.96 -7.38 -0.88
C LEU A 31 -5.27 -8.60 -0.28
N VAL A 32 -6.07 -9.47 0.33
CA VAL A 32 -5.64 -10.78 0.84
C VAL A 32 -6.32 -11.83 -0.03
N LEU A 33 -5.51 -12.62 -0.72
CA LEU A 33 -5.98 -13.67 -1.62
C LEU A 33 -5.57 -15.04 -1.10
N ASP A 34 -6.34 -16.06 -1.42
CA ASP A 34 -5.91 -17.44 -1.25
C ASP A 34 -4.75 -17.74 -2.20
N ALA A 35 -3.66 -18.32 -1.69
CA ALA A 35 -2.48 -18.55 -2.51
C ALA A 35 -2.63 -19.68 -3.53
N HIS A 36 -3.63 -20.55 -3.35
CA HIS A 36 -3.86 -21.68 -4.24
C HIS A 36 -4.86 -21.33 -5.34
N SER A 37 -6.02 -20.78 -4.99
CA SER A 37 -7.07 -20.44 -5.96
C SER A 37 -6.92 -19.04 -6.55
N GLY A 38 -6.23 -18.13 -5.86
CA GLY A 38 -6.20 -16.71 -6.21
C GLY A 38 -7.50 -15.98 -5.85
N ASP A 39 -8.42 -16.62 -5.12
CA ASP A 39 -9.67 -15.99 -4.72
C ASP A 39 -9.42 -14.87 -3.70
N LEU A 40 -10.17 -13.77 -3.83
CA LEU A 40 -10.12 -12.68 -2.87
C LEU A 40 -10.79 -13.12 -1.55
N LEU A 41 -10.00 -13.23 -0.50
CA LEU A 41 -10.49 -13.56 0.85
C LEU A 41 -10.93 -12.29 1.59
N HIS A 42 -10.09 -11.25 1.55
CA HIS A 42 -10.35 -9.99 2.22
C HIS A 42 -9.85 -8.79 1.43
N ARG A 43 -10.55 -7.67 1.61
CA ARG A 43 -10.12 -6.33 1.19
C ARG A 43 -10.13 -5.43 2.40
N LEU A 44 -8.97 -4.85 2.71
CA LEU A 44 -8.82 -3.86 3.78
C LEU A 44 -8.47 -2.51 3.16
N ARG A 45 -9.33 -1.52 3.38
CA ARG A 45 -9.06 -0.15 3.01
C ARG A 45 -8.05 0.46 3.98
N LEU A 46 -6.92 0.92 3.48
CA LEU A 46 -5.95 1.67 4.29
C LEU A 46 -6.42 3.13 4.44
N PRO A 47 -5.97 3.84 5.48
CA PRO A 47 -6.21 5.27 5.61
C PRO A 47 -5.75 6.03 4.38
N ASP A 48 -6.47 7.09 4.03
CA ASP A 48 -6.08 7.96 2.94
C ASP A 48 -4.75 8.65 3.30
N MET A 49 -3.82 8.66 2.34
CA MET A 49 -2.49 9.22 2.52
C MET A 49 -2.29 10.38 1.56
N THR A 50 -1.88 11.52 2.10
CA THR A 50 -1.50 12.69 1.30
C THR A 50 -0.02 12.58 0.92
N VAL A 51 0.28 12.68 -0.36
CA VAL A 51 1.65 12.62 -0.89
C VAL A 51 1.97 13.91 -1.65
N PRO A 52 3.13 14.55 -1.40
CA PRO A 52 3.52 15.75 -2.14
C PRO A 52 3.71 15.44 -3.63
N ARG A 53 3.39 16.40 -4.51
CA ARG A 53 3.35 16.20 -5.97
C ARG A 53 4.69 15.78 -6.59
N ASP A 54 5.79 16.19 -5.99
CA ASP A 54 7.15 16.02 -6.52
C ASP A 54 7.68 14.58 -6.36
N TYR A 55 6.92 13.71 -5.68
CA TYR A 55 7.25 12.30 -5.56
C TYR A 55 6.59 11.50 -6.69
N PHE A 56 7.41 10.85 -7.51
CA PHE A 56 6.96 10.11 -8.70
C PHE A 56 6.77 8.61 -8.43
N LEU A 57 7.43 8.04 -7.43
CA LEU A 57 7.42 6.61 -7.08
C LEU A 57 6.71 6.37 -5.75
N THR A 58 5.44 6.76 -5.70
CA THR A 58 4.57 6.70 -4.50
C THR A 58 3.81 5.37 -4.44
N ASP A 59 4.45 4.29 -4.83
CA ASP A 59 3.83 2.96 -4.77
C ASP A 59 4.10 2.35 -3.40
N LEU A 60 3.01 2.09 -2.66
CA LEU A 60 3.07 1.25 -1.48
C LEU A 60 3.17 -0.21 -1.89
N ALA A 61 3.94 -0.97 -1.13
CA ALA A 61 4.07 -2.40 -1.29
C ALA A 61 4.10 -3.11 0.05
N VAL A 62 3.73 -4.39 0.05
CA VAL A 62 3.97 -5.26 1.20
C VAL A 62 5.47 -5.51 1.30
N ARG A 63 6.08 -5.01 2.37
CA ARG A 63 7.51 -5.18 2.67
C ARG A 63 7.74 -6.54 3.32
N GLU A 64 6.86 -6.90 4.25
CA GLU A 64 6.93 -8.13 5.04
C GLU A 64 5.53 -8.65 5.35
N ALA A 65 5.37 -9.97 5.37
CA ALA A 65 4.18 -10.65 5.81
C ALA A 65 4.59 -11.96 6.48
N GLY A 66 4.09 -12.21 7.69
CA GLY A 66 4.39 -13.41 8.47
C GLY A 66 4.02 -13.21 9.93
N ASP A 67 3.87 -14.31 10.68
CA ASP A 67 3.52 -14.30 12.11
C ASP A 67 2.26 -13.48 12.45
N GLY A 68 1.30 -13.44 11.52
CA GLY A 68 0.07 -12.66 11.65
C GLY A 68 0.24 -11.14 11.46
N VAL A 69 1.43 -10.67 11.07
CA VAL A 69 1.75 -9.25 10.85
C VAL A 69 1.99 -8.98 9.37
N ILE A 70 1.48 -7.83 8.89
CA ILE A 70 1.70 -7.35 7.52
C ILE A 70 2.30 -5.95 7.62
N ARG A 71 3.52 -5.77 7.11
CA ARG A 71 4.19 -4.47 7.04
C ARG A 71 4.06 -3.92 5.63
N VAL A 72 3.40 -2.78 5.49
CA VAL A 72 3.26 -2.04 4.25
C VAL A 72 4.15 -0.80 4.31
N GLY A 73 4.85 -0.49 3.23
CA GLY A 73 5.74 0.67 3.17
C GLY A 73 6.01 1.12 1.75
N TRP A 74 6.46 2.36 1.62
CA TRP A 74 6.84 2.96 0.34
C TRP A 74 8.01 2.19 -0.30
N LEU A 75 7.97 2.01 -1.63
CA LEU A 75 9.01 1.28 -2.36
C LEU A 75 10.34 2.00 -2.34
N GLU A 76 10.33 3.30 -2.64
CA GLU A 76 11.45 4.18 -2.39
C GLU A 76 11.28 4.78 -1.02
N ALA A 77 12.35 4.79 -0.22
CA ALA A 77 12.37 5.49 1.03
C ALA A 77 12.10 6.97 0.77
N LEU A 78 10.83 7.38 0.80
CA LEU A 78 10.45 8.58 1.50
C LEU A 78 11.13 8.42 2.86
N HIS A 79 12.35 8.95 2.99
CA HIS A 79 12.95 9.24 4.29
C HIS A 79 11.84 9.76 5.16
N ASP A 80 11.75 9.28 6.41
CA ASP A 80 10.69 9.49 7.40
C ASP A 80 10.25 10.96 7.60
N VAL A 81 9.73 11.60 6.55
CA VAL A 81 9.36 13.01 6.52
C VAL A 81 7.85 13.02 6.68
N LEU A 82 7.45 12.94 7.93
CA LEU A 82 6.18 13.45 8.40
C LEU A 82 6.26 14.98 8.35
N SER A 83 5.75 15.58 7.29
CA SER A 83 5.49 17.02 7.27
C SER A 83 4.14 17.27 7.93
N ALA A 84 4.16 17.72 9.18
CA ALA A 84 2.99 18.33 9.81
C ALA A 84 3.07 19.85 9.58
N THR A 85 2.02 20.43 8.99
CA THR A 85 1.78 21.88 8.96
C THR A 85 0.76 22.26 10.01
#